data_AF-A0A671FLZ7-F1
#
_entry.id   AF-A0A671FLZ7-F1
#
_cell.length_a   1.000
_cell.length_b   1.000
_cell.length_c   1.000
_cell.angle_alpha   90.00
_cell.angle_beta   90.00
_cell.angle_gamma   90.00
#
_symmetry.space_group_name_H-M   'P 1'
#
loop_
_entity.id
_entity.type
_entity.pdbx_description
1 polymer ?
#
loop_
_entity_poly.entity_id
_entity_poly.type
_entity_poly.pdbx_seq_one_letter_code
_entity_poly.pdbx_strand_id
1 'polypeptide(L)'
;MPRGNIEVVHHRALVLAQVRKWLDKLMFKEAFECMRKLRINLNLIHDHNPKVFLENVETFIRQIDSVNHINLFFTELKEEDVTKTMYPPPVSSTVQVTRAPEGRKVDLICDAMRAAMENINPHKYCLSILTSHVKKTTPELEIVLQKVHELQGNAPLVPDAVSAEEALQYLLLLVDVNELYDHSLGTYDFDLVLMVAEKSQKDPKEYLPFLNTLKKMETNYQRFTIDKYLKRYEKAIGHLSKCGKLVEQRKYSDAATVLEQYAQDYEEAVLLLLEGAEWEEALRLVYKYNRLDIIETNIKPSILEAQKNYMAFLDSQRATFSRHKKRLLVVRELKEQAQQVHLDDEVPHGQESDLFSETSSVMSGSDMSGRYSHSNSRISARSSKNRRKAERKKHSLKEGHPLENLALLEALSELVQGTEKLKDEIRHILKVLFLFEFDEQGRELQKAFEDTLQLMEGSLPEIWTLNHQQNSATPVLGPNSTANSIMASYQQQKTSVPVLDAELFIPPKINKRTQWKLSLLG
;
A
#
# COMPACT_ATOMS: atom_id res chain seq x y z
N MET A 1 -45.52 70.22 -31.83
CA MET A 1 -44.12 70.05 -32.27
C MET A 1 -43.53 68.84 -31.54
N PRO A 2 -42.93 67.86 -32.23
CA PRO A 2 -42.18 66.80 -31.56
C PRO A 2 -40.99 67.44 -30.80
N ARG A 3 -40.74 67.00 -29.57
CA ARG A 3 -39.68 67.53 -28.70
C ARG A 3 -38.32 67.29 -29.38
N GLY A 4 -37.53 68.35 -29.58
CA GLY A 4 -36.27 68.33 -30.34
C GLY A 4 -35.08 67.72 -29.60
N ASN A 5 -35.23 66.50 -29.07
CA ASN A 5 -34.11 65.75 -28.48
C ASN A 5 -33.31 65.06 -29.59
N ILE A 6 -31.97 65.12 -29.52
CA ILE A 6 -31.09 64.37 -30.43
C ILE A 6 -30.89 62.97 -29.83
N GLU A 7 -31.33 61.94 -30.55
CA GLU A 7 -31.12 60.55 -30.16
C GLU A 7 -29.93 59.96 -30.94
N VAL A 8 -28.95 59.41 -30.22
CA VAL A 8 -27.82 58.72 -30.83
C VAL A 8 -28.19 57.25 -31.06
N VAL A 9 -28.43 56.88 -32.32
CA VAL A 9 -28.75 55.51 -32.72
C VAL A 9 -27.50 54.79 -33.24
N HIS A 10 -27.16 53.66 -32.62
CA HIS A 10 -26.08 52.78 -33.10
C HIS A 10 -26.66 51.74 -34.06
N HIS A 11 -26.56 51.98 -35.37
CA HIS A 11 -27.08 51.04 -36.36
C HIS A 11 -26.28 49.73 -36.34
N ARG A 12 -26.94 48.61 -36.01
CA ARG A 12 -26.30 47.31 -35.72
C ARG A 12 -25.40 46.82 -36.86
N ALA A 13 -25.79 47.07 -38.12
CA ALA A 13 -24.97 46.70 -39.28
C ALA A 13 -23.62 47.44 -39.33
N LEU A 14 -23.60 48.74 -39.00
CA LEU A 14 -22.35 49.53 -39.00
C LEU A 14 -21.45 49.12 -37.83
N VAL A 15 -22.04 48.86 -36.67
CA VAL A 15 -21.30 48.36 -35.51
C VAL A 15 -20.66 47.01 -35.82
N LEU A 16 -21.41 46.06 -36.40
CA LEU A 16 -20.87 44.75 -36.78
C LEU A 16 -19.78 44.86 -37.86
N ALA A 17 -19.93 45.76 -38.83
CA ALA A 17 -18.88 46.01 -39.82
C ALA A 17 -17.57 46.49 -39.16
N GLN A 18 -17.67 47.39 -38.19
CA GLN A 18 -16.52 47.89 -37.45
C GLN A 18 -15.90 46.82 -36.54
N VAL A 19 -16.71 46.02 -35.84
CA VAL A 19 -16.25 44.90 -35.02
C VAL A 19 -15.48 43.88 -35.86
N ARG A 20 -16.01 43.45 -37.02
CA ARG A 20 -15.31 42.53 -37.92
C ARG A 20 -13.96 43.08 -38.37
N LYS A 21 -13.90 44.37 -38.73
CA LYS A 21 -12.65 45.05 -39.10
C LYS A 21 -11.62 45.08 -37.97
N TRP A 22 -12.05 45.21 -36.71
CA TRP A 22 -11.16 45.10 -35.56
C TRP A 22 -10.66 43.67 -35.36
N LEU A 23 -11.54 42.68 -35.47
CA LEU A 23 -11.17 41.26 -35.36
C LEU A 23 -10.18 40.83 -36.45
N ASP A 24 -10.38 41.28 -37.70
CA ASP A 24 -9.45 41.03 -38.82
C ASP A 24 -8.05 41.64 -38.58
N LYS A 25 -7.97 42.69 -37.75
CA LYS A 25 -6.72 43.36 -37.37
C LYS A 25 -6.15 42.90 -36.03
N LEU A 26 -6.72 41.86 -35.42
CA LEU A 26 -6.35 41.37 -34.09
C LEU A 26 -6.49 42.42 -32.97
N MET A 27 -7.38 43.40 -33.16
CA MET A 27 -7.72 44.43 -32.15
C MET A 27 -8.86 43.91 -31.25
N PHE A 28 -8.55 42.90 -30.44
CA PHE A 28 -9.51 42.20 -29.61
C PHE A 28 -10.09 43.06 -28.48
N LYS A 29 -9.29 43.97 -27.90
CA LYS A 29 -9.74 44.84 -26.81
C LYS A 29 -10.85 45.78 -27.25
N GLU A 30 -10.65 46.48 -28.36
CA GLU A 30 -11.61 47.45 -28.90
C GLU A 30 -12.88 46.74 -29.35
N ALA A 31 -12.75 45.58 -30.00
CA ALA A 31 -13.88 44.73 -30.36
C ALA A 31 -14.67 44.31 -29.12
N PHE A 32 -14.00 43.75 -28.11
CA PHE A 32 -14.63 43.25 -26.88
C PHE A 32 -15.35 44.36 -26.11
N GLU A 33 -14.72 45.53 -25.90
CA GLU A 33 -15.33 46.65 -25.18
C GLU A 33 -16.58 47.17 -25.88
N CYS A 34 -16.52 47.29 -27.21
CA CYS A 34 -17.66 47.69 -28.04
C CYS A 34 -18.80 46.67 -27.94
N MET A 35 -18.47 45.38 -28.11
CA MET A 35 -19.43 44.29 -28.06
C MET A 35 -20.13 44.22 -26.70
N ARG A 36 -19.37 44.30 -25.61
CA ARG A 36 -19.90 44.32 -24.25
C ARG A 36 -20.83 45.53 -24.02
N LYS A 37 -20.40 46.73 -24.40
CA LYS A 37 -21.19 47.97 -24.21
C LYS A 37 -22.51 47.94 -24.97
N LEU A 38 -22.51 47.36 -26.18
CA LEU A 38 -23.67 47.31 -27.06
C LEU A 38 -24.43 45.97 -27.01
N ARG A 39 -24.08 45.09 -26.06
CA ARG A 39 -24.68 43.75 -25.86
C ARG A 39 -24.72 42.92 -27.16
N ILE A 40 -23.60 42.92 -27.87
CA ILE A 40 -23.34 41.99 -28.98
C ILE A 40 -22.76 40.72 -28.36
N ASN A 41 -23.27 39.57 -28.77
CA ASN A 41 -22.85 38.28 -28.23
C ASN A 41 -21.35 38.04 -28.50
N LEU A 42 -20.61 37.76 -27.43
CA LEU A 42 -19.14 37.64 -27.43
C LEU A 42 -18.61 36.47 -28.26
N ASN A 43 -19.43 35.47 -28.57
CA ASN A 43 -19.06 34.35 -29.44
C ASN A 43 -18.57 34.81 -30.82
N LEU A 44 -19.00 35.98 -31.29
CA LEU A 44 -18.55 36.54 -32.57
C LEU A 44 -17.03 36.75 -32.64
N ILE A 45 -16.34 36.95 -31.50
CA ILE A 45 -14.88 37.09 -31.45
C ILE A 45 -14.19 35.84 -31.99
N HIS A 46 -14.73 34.67 -31.67
CA HIS A 46 -14.26 33.40 -32.21
C HIS A 46 -14.91 33.07 -33.56
N ASP A 47 -16.25 33.15 -33.63
CA ASP A 47 -17.02 32.63 -34.78
C ASP A 47 -16.78 33.41 -36.07
N HIS A 48 -16.33 34.67 -35.99
CA HIS A 48 -15.93 35.45 -37.16
C HIS A 48 -14.78 34.79 -37.93
N ASN A 49 -13.77 34.26 -37.23
CA ASN A 49 -12.68 33.50 -37.83
C ASN A 49 -12.02 32.56 -36.81
N PRO A 50 -12.53 31.31 -36.68
CA PRO A 50 -12.06 30.37 -35.67
C PRO A 50 -10.56 30.08 -35.72
N LYS A 51 -10.00 29.95 -36.92
CA LYS A 51 -8.57 29.63 -37.11
C LYS A 51 -7.68 30.76 -36.59
N VAL A 52 -7.99 31.99 -37.00
CA VAL A 52 -7.22 33.18 -36.58
C VAL A 52 -7.34 33.41 -35.08
N PHE A 53 -8.51 33.20 -34.48
CA PHE A 53 -8.67 33.29 -33.03
C PHE A 53 -7.78 32.27 -32.31
N LEU A 54 -7.85 30.99 -32.69
CA LEU A 54 -7.08 29.91 -32.05
C LEU A 54 -5.56 30.10 -32.17
N GLU A 55 -5.07 30.63 -33.29
CA GLU A 55 -3.65 30.95 -33.47
C GLU A 55 -3.19 32.16 -32.64
N ASN A 56 -4.11 33.03 -32.22
CA ASN A 56 -3.80 34.32 -31.55
C ASN A 56 -4.44 34.44 -30.16
N VAL A 57 -4.73 33.32 -29.49
CA VAL A 57 -5.36 33.30 -28.15
C VAL A 57 -4.49 34.03 -27.11
N GLU A 58 -3.17 33.90 -27.19
CA GLU A 58 -2.27 34.59 -26.26
C GLU A 58 -2.42 36.11 -26.37
N THR A 59 -2.52 36.63 -27.60
CA THR A 59 -2.76 38.06 -27.86
C THR A 59 -4.11 38.50 -27.31
N PHE A 60 -5.17 37.69 -27.47
CA PHE A 60 -6.48 37.95 -26.89
C PHE A 60 -6.40 38.09 -25.36
N ILE A 61 -5.80 37.11 -24.66
CA ILE A 61 -5.67 37.13 -23.20
C ILE A 61 -4.89 38.37 -22.72
N ARG A 62 -3.76 38.69 -23.37
CA ARG A 62 -2.93 39.85 -23.03
C ARG A 62 -3.63 41.18 -23.26
N GLN A 63 -4.45 41.30 -24.31
CA GLN A 63 -5.18 42.53 -24.62
C GLN A 63 -6.34 42.80 -23.66
N ILE A 64 -7.09 41.75 -23.29
CA ILE A 64 -8.22 41.88 -22.36
C ILE A 64 -7.73 42.10 -20.93
N ASP A 65 -6.68 41.38 -20.51
CA ASP A 65 -5.94 41.45 -19.24
C ASP A 65 -6.77 41.29 -17.93
N SER A 66 -8.09 41.41 -18.00
CA SER A 66 -9.03 41.35 -16.89
C SER A 66 -9.63 39.95 -16.74
N VAL A 67 -9.40 39.34 -15.58
CA VAL A 67 -9.97 38.04 -15.16
C VAL A 67 -11.50 38.05 -15.27
N ASN A 68 -12.15 39.14 -14.86
CA ASN A 68 -13.61 39.27 -14.92
C ASN A 68 -14.14 39.26 -16.36
N HIS A 69 -13.44 39.92 -17.29
CA HIS A 69 -13.85 39.95 -18.70
C HIS A 69 -13.61 38.60 -19.40
N ILE A 70 -12.52 37.92 -19.06
CA ILE A 70 -12.23 36.57 -19.56
C ILE A 70 -13.28 35.57 -19.02
N ASN A 71 -13.64 35.67 -17.74
CA ASN A 71 -14.70 34.84 -17.16
C ASN A 71 -16.07 35.14 -17.78
N LEU A 72 -16.38 36.41 -18.05
CA LEU A 72 -17.59 36.77 -18.81
C LEU A 72 -17.61 36.09 -20.19
N PHE A 73 -16.48 36.13 -20.91
CA PHE A 73 -16.34 35.44 -22.20
C PHE A 73 -16.62 33.94 -22.08
N PHE A 74 -16.04 33.25 -21.09
CA PHE A 74 -16.32 31.83 -20.84
C PHE A 74 -17.79 31.56 -20.50
N THR A 75 -18.43 32.42 -19.71
CA THR A 75 -19.83 32.22 -19.32
C THR A 75 -20.83 32.44 -20.46
N GLU A 76 -20.48 33.27 -21.45
CA GLU A 76 -21.31 33.51 -22.64
C GLU A 76 -21.05 32.52 -23.78
N LEU A 77 -20.00 31.70 -23.69
CA LEU A 77 -19.59 30.79 -24.76
C LEU A 77 -20.65 29.72 -25.03
N LYS A 78 -20.93 29.48 -26.32
CA LYS A 78 -21.92 28.50 -26.76
C LYS A 78 -21.40 27.68 -27.93
N GLU A 79 -21.92 26.47 -28.10
CA GLU A 79 -21.61 25.62 -29.25
C GLU A 79 -22.18 26.17 -30.56
N GLU A 80 -23.27 26.94 -30.52
CA GLU A 80 -23.83 27.49 -31.75
C GLU A 80 -22.93 28.56 -32.37
N ASP A 81 -22.87 28.56 -33.71
CA ASP A 81 -22.19 29.57 -34.50
C ASP A 81 -23.09 30.79 -34.71
N VAL A 82 -22.72 31.91 -34.10
CA VAL A 82 -23.54 33.14 -34.17
C VAL A 82 -23.49 33.81 -35.54
N THR A 83 -22.51 33.49 -36.40
CA THR A 83 -22.43 34.02 -37.76
C THR A 83 -23.46 33.39 -38.70
N LYS A 84 -23.93 32.18 -38.40
CA LYS A 84 -24.98 31.51 -39.17
C LYS A 84 -26.40 31.96 -38.78
N THR A 85 -26.54 32.55 -37.60
CA THR A 85 -27.85 32.86 -37.01
C THR A 85 -28.03 34.37 -36.80
N MET A 86 -27.41 34.94 -35.77
CA MET A 86 -27.63 36.32 -35.33
C MET A 86 -26.87 37.37 -36.14
N TYR A 87 -25.69 37.02 -36.68
CA TYR A 87 -24.77 37.96 -37.30
C TYR A 87 -24.27 37.51 -38.68
N PRO A 88 -25.17 37.29 -39.66
CA PRO A 88 -24.79 36.85 -41.00
C PRO A 88 -23.77 37.79 -41.66
N PRO A 89 -22.76 37.25 -42.36
CA PRO A 89 -21.82 38.05 -43.11
C PRO A 89 -22.52 38.78 -44.27
N PRO A 90 -22.10 40.00 -44.61
CA PRO A 90 -22.78 40.84 -45.62
C PRO A 90 -22.56 40.38 -47.07
N VAL A 91 -21.59 39.50 -47.31
CA VAL A 91 -21.31 38.91 -48.63
C VAL A 91 -21.26 37.40 -48.43
N SER A 92 -22.06 36.64 -49.18
CA SER A 92 -21.90 35.19 -49.31
C SER A 92 -20.60 34.90 -50.04
N SER A 93 -19.46 35.05 -49.37
CA SER A 93 -18.22 34.50 -49.85
C SER A 93 -18.37 32.98 -49.81
N THR A 94 -18.23 32.36 -50.98
CA THR A 94 -18.12 30.91 -51.21
C THR A 94 -16.83 30.35 -50.59
N VAL A 95 -16.58 30.68 -49.32
CA VAL A 95 -15.56 30.00 -48.53
C VAL A 95 -16.17 28.67 -48.15
N GLN A 96 -15.59 27.59 -48.67
CA GLN A 96 -15.94 26.23 -48.31
C GLN A 96 -16.10 26.14 -46.80
N VAL A 97 -17.32 25.86 -46.36
CA VAL A 97 -17.64 25.53 -44.99
C VAL A 97 -16.86 24.26 -44.67
N THR A 98 -15.65 24.40 -44.13
CA THR A 98 -15.00 23.29 -43.44
C THR A 98 -15.94 22.98 -42.28
N ARG A 99 -16.67 21.87 -42.44
CA ARG A 99 -17.58 21.32 -41.45
C ARG A 99 -16.72 20.99 -40.23
N ALA A 100 -16.58 21.95 -39.33
CA ALA A 100 -15.94 21.73 -38.04
C ALA A 100 -16.68 20.56 -37.38
N PRO A 101 -15.96 19.63 -36.75
CA PRO A 101 -16.59 18.48 -36.11
C PRO A 101 -17.65 19.00 -35.14
N GLU A 102 -18.88 18.52 -35.31
CA GLU A 102 -20.03 18.89 -34.48
C GLU A 102 -19.68 18.63 -33.01
N GLY A 103 -19.77 19.66 -32.16
CA GLY A 103 -19.74 19.54 -30.69
C GLY A 103 -18.39 19.60 -29.98
N ARG A 104 -17.43 20.41 -30.45
CA ARG A 104 -16.16 20.65 -29.72
C ARG A 104 -15.72 22.12 -29.68
N LYS A 105 -16.56 23.08 -30.08
CA LYS A 105 -16.14 24.49 -30.15
C LYS A 105 -15.74 24.99 -28.77
N VAL A 106 -16.59 24.74 -27.77
CA VAL A 106 -16.37 25.17 -26.38
C VAL A 106 -15.10 24.54 -25.84
N ASP A 107 -14.93 23.22 -26.02
CA ASP A 107 -13.76 22.50 -25.51
C ASP A 107 -12.45 23.00 -26.12
N LEU A 108 -12.41 23.22 -27.44
CA LEU A 108 -11.21 23.73 -28.13
C LEU A 108 -10.81 25.13 -27.63
N ILE A 109 -11.79 26.00 -27.42
CA ILE A 109 -11.56 27.36 -26.91
C ILE A 109 -11.11 27.29 -25.45
N CYS A 110 -11.77 26.48 -24.62
CA CYS A 110 -11.40 26.25 -23.22
C CYS A 110 -9.97 25.74 -23.10
N ASP A 111 -9.59 24.72 -23.85
CA ASP A 111 -8.25 24.12 -23.80
C ASP A 111 -7.18 25.11 -24.31
N ALA A 112 -7.43 25.81 -25.43
CA ALA A 112 -6.49 26.79 -25.99
C ALA A 112 -6.28 28.01 -25.07
N MET A 113 -7.37 28.56 -24.52
CA MET A 113 -7.29 29.68 -23.58
C MET A 113 -6.63 29.27 -22.27
N ARG A 114 -6.91 28.06 -21.77
CA ARG A 114 -6.28 27.51 -20.56
C ARG A 114 -4.76 27.42 -20.73
N ALA A 115 -4.30 26.81 -21.82
CA ALA A 115 -2.87 26.68 -22.11
C ALA A 115 -2.17 28.06 -22.19
N ALA A 116 -2.83 29.05 -22.82
CA ALA A 116 -2.29 30.41 -22.88
C ALA A 116 -2.22 31.06 -21.48
N MET A 117 -3.27 30.93 -20.65
CA MET A 117 -3.30 31.50 -19.30
C MET A 117 -2.26 30.85 -18.37
N GLU A 118 -2.07 29.53 -18.45
CA GLU A 118 -1.05 28.79 -17.71
C GLU A 118 0.37 29.22 -18.13
N ASN A 119 0.60 29.51 -19.41
CA ASN A 119 1.90 30.01 -19.88
C ASN A 119 2.17 31.47 -19.49
N ILE A 120 1.14 32.32 -19.44
CA ILE A 120 1.32 33.74 -19.12
C ILE A 120 1.53 33.95 -17.62
N ASN A 121 0.56 33.54 -16.80
CA ASN A 121 0.60 33.69 -15.34
C ASN A 121 -0.49 32.83 -14.66
N PRO A 122 -0.15 31.62 -14.18
CA PRO A 122 -1.10 30.74 -13.49
C PRO A 122 -1.76 31.35 -12.26
N HIS A 123 -1.03 32.17 -11.50
CA HIS A 123 -1.54 32.76 -10.26
C HIS A 123 -2.59 33.84 -10.55
N LYS A 124 -2.30 34.75 -11.49
CA LYS A 124 -3.24 35.81 -11.91
C LYS A 124 -4.52 35.24 -12.49
N TYR A 125 -4.41 34.22 -13.35
CA TYR A 125 -5.55 33.65 -14.08
C TYR A 125 -6.16 32.42 -13.42
N CYS A 126 -5.85 32.16 -12.14
CA CYS A 126 -6.31 30.98 -11.42
C CYS A 126 -7.82 30.74 -11.56
N LEU A 127 -8.66 31.74 -11.27
CA LEU A 127 -10.11 31.63 -11.41
C LEU A 127 -10.55 31.35 -12.85
N SER A 128 -9.92 31.99 -13.84
CA SER A 128 -10.22 31.75 -15.25
C SER A 128 -9.81 30.37 -15.74
N ILE A 129 -8.71 29.83 -15.22
CA ILE A 129 -8.29 28.45 -15.46
C ILE A 129 -9.35 27.49 -14.89
N LEU A 130 -9.83 27.70 -13.67
CA LEU A 130 -10.91 26.88 -13.09
C LEU A 130 -12.19 26.97 -13.93
N THR A 131 -12.62 28.17 -14.34
CA THR A 131 -13.77 28.36 -15.23
C THR A 131 -13.64 27.58 -16.52
N SER A 132 -12.44 27.54 -17.11
CA SER A 132 -12.21 26.82 -18.37
C SER A 132 -12.38 25.30 -18.24
N HIS A 133 -12.21 24.72 -17.05
CA HIS A 133 -12.50 23.31 -16.79
C HIS A 133 -13.99 23.06 -16.55
N VAL A 134 -14.64 23.97 -15.83
CA VAL A 134 -16.08 23.90 -15.53
C VAL A 134 -16.93 24.06 -16.79
N LYS A 135 -16.49 24.91 -17.75
CA LYS A 135 -17.29 25.26 -18.93
C LYS A 135 -17.17 24.29 -20.11
N LYS A 136 -16.35 23.24 -20.02
CA LYS A 136 -16.30 22.20 -21.05
C LYS A 136 -17.65 21.52 -21.23
N THR A 137 -17.85 20.89 -22.39
CA THR A 137 -19.05 20.10 -22.71
C THR A 137 -19.30 19.01 -21.65
N THR A 138 -18.23 18.37 -21.18
CA THR A 138 -18.19 17.55 -19.97
C THR A 138 -17.34 18.25 -18.90
N PRO A 139 -17.94 18.84 -17.85
CA PRO A 139 -17.22 19.56 -16.81
C PRO A 139 -16.14 18.71 -16.12
N GLU A 140 -14.91 19.20 -16.06
CA GLU A 140 -13.76 18.50 -15.49
C GLU A 140 -13.63 18.77 -13.97
N LEU A 141 -14.69 18.55 -13.19
CA LEU A 141 -14.78 18.95 -11.78
C LEU A 141 -13.77 18.25 -10.85
N GLU A 142 -13.37 17.00 -11.15
CA GLU A 142 -12.31 16.31 -10.40
C GLU A 142 -10.97 17.08 -10.48
N ILE A 143 -10.62 17.59 -11.67
CA ILE A 143 -9.37 18.34 -11.89
C ILE A 143 -9.45 19.71 -11.19
N VAL A 144 -10.61 20.37 -11.25
CA VAL A 144 -10.88 21.63 -10.57
C VAL A 144 -10.64 21.49 -9.07
N LEU A 145 -11.22 20.46 -8.45
CA LEU A 145 -11.10 20.23 -7.01
C LEU A 145 -9.69 19.83 -6.59
N GLN A 146 -8.96 19.09 -7.44
CA GLN A 146 -7.53 18.83 -7.21
C GLN A 146 -6.71 20.12 -7.23
N LYS A 147 -6.93 21.01 -8.20
CA LYS A 147 -6.28 22.32 -8.24
C LYS A 147 -6.63 23.17 -7.00
N VAL A 148 -7.87 23.10 -6.52
CA VAL A 148 -8.28 23.78 -5.26
C VAL A 148 -7.55 23.19 -4.05
N HIS A 149 -7.39 21.88 -3.99
CA HIS A 149 -6.62 21.22 -2.93
C HIS A 149 -5.14 21.63 -2.94
N GLU A 150 -4.52 21.77 -4.11
CA GLU A 150 -3.15 22.27 -4.26
C GLU A 150 -2.98 23.71 -3.73
N LEU A 151 -4.03 24.55 -3.81
CA LEU A 151 -4.04 25.89 -3.22
C LEU A 151 -4.12 25.86 -1.69
N GLN A 152 -4.64 24.79 -1.09
CA GLN A 152 -4.73 24.64 0.36
C GLN A 152 -3.37 24.28 0.98
N GLY A 153 -2.56 23.46 0.32
CA GLY A 153 -1.22 23.07 0.77
C GLY A 153 -0.15 24.17 0.59
N ASN A 154 -0.39 25.11 -0.33
CA ASN A 154 0.51 26.22 -0.63
C ASN A 154 -0.07 27.53 -0.07
N ALA A 155 0.10 27.77 1.24
CA ALA A 155 -0.27 29.06 1.84
C ALA A 155 0.39 30.22 1.05
N PRO A 156 -0.34 31.33 0.79
CA PRO A 156 0.10 32.31 -0.17
C PRO A 156 1.38 33.02 0.31
N LEU A 157 2.52 32.65 -0.29
CA LEU A 157 3.77 33.41 -0.22
C LEU A 157 3.68 34.73 -1.02
N VAL A 158 2.62 34.91 -1.81
CA VAL A 158 2.39 36.04 -2.71
C VAL A 158 1.06 36.73 -2.35
N PRO A 159 1.03 38.06 -2.15
CA PRO A 159 -0.19 38.80 -1.76
C PRO A 159 -1.37 38.71 -2.73
N ASP A 160 -1.13 38.38 -4.00
CA ASP A 160 -2.13 38.33 -5.07
C ASP A 160 -2.58 36.89 -5.43
N ALA A 161 -2.18 35.88 -4.66
CA ALA A 161 -2.56 34.49 -4.94
C ALA A 161 -3.97 34.17 -4.39
N VAL A 162 -4.81 33.58 -5.24
CA VAL A 162 -6.17 33.15 -4.89
C VAL A 162 -6.12 32.03 -3.86
N SER A 163 -6.86 32.18 -2.76
CA SER A 163 -6.97 31.14 -1.73
C SER A 163 -7.93 30.02 -2.15
N ALA A 164 -7.78 28.83 -1.54
CA ALA A 164 -8.72 27.72 -1.76
C ALA A 164 -10.17 28.11 -1.42
N GLU A 165 -10.38 28.94 -0.39
CA GLU A 165 -11.71 29.41 0.00
C GLU A 165 -12.34 30.36 -1.03
N GLU A 166 -11.56 31.29 -1.57
CA GLU A 166 -12.00 32.21 -2.64
C GLU A 166 -12.33 31.45 -3.92
N ALA A 167 -11.51 30.46 -4.27
CA ALA A 167 -11.75 29.59 -5.42
C ALA A 167 -13.07 28.80 -5.25
N LEU A 168 -13.33 28.24 -4.07
CA LEU A 168 -14.58 27.52 -3.79
C LEU A 168 -15.80 28.45 -3.82
N GLN A 169 -15.71 29.64 -3.21
CA GLN A 169 -16.80 30.62 -3.27
C GLN A 169 -17.13 31.00 -4.72
N TYR A 170 -16.11 31.17 -5.56
CA TYR A 170 -16.30 31.43 -6.97
C TYR A 170 -16.94 30.24 -7.71
N LEU A 171 -16.48 29.01 -7.46
CA LEU A 171 -17.02 27.80 -8.09
C LEU A 171 -18.49 27.55 -7.75
N LEU A 172 -18.93 27.89 -6.53
CA LEU A 172 -20.33 27.81 -6.10
C LEU A 172 -21.26 28.75 -6.90
N LEU A 173 -20.72 29.74 -7.61
CA LEU A 173 -21.50 30.58 -8.53
C LEU A 173 -21.69 29.90 -9.91
N LEU A 174 -20.91 28.87 -10.22
CA LEU A 174 -20.86 28.24 -11.54
C LEU A 174 -21.41 26.80 -11.57
N VAL A 175 -21.34 26.08 -10.44
CA VAL A 175 -21.63 24.65 -10.32
C VAL A 175 -22.65 24.42 -9.20
N ASP A 176 -23.52 23.41 -9.35
CA ASP A 176 -24.47 23.03 -8.30
C ASP A 176 -23.75 22.56 -7.03
N VAL A 177 -24.30 22.91 -5.88
CA VAL A 177 -23.75 22.57 -4.55
C VAL A 177 -23.60 21.06 -4.36
N ASN A 178 -24.58 20.28 -4.78
CA ASN A 178 -24.56 18.83 -4.59
C ASN A 178 -23.55 18.18 -5.52
N GLU A 179 -23.46 18.67 -6.76
CA GLU A 179 -22.48 18.18 -7.73
C GLU A 179 -21.04 18.46 -7.24
N LEU A 180 -20.77 19.67 -6.74
CA LEU A 180 -19.46 20.01 -6.18
C LEU A 180 -19.11 19.16 -4.95
N TYR A 181 -20.10 18.91 -4.07
CA TYR A 181 -19.93 18.02 -2.91
C TYR A 181 -19.64 16.58 -3.32
N ASP A 182 -20.42 16.00 -4.24
CA ASP A 182 -20.23 14.63 -4.72
C ASP A 182 -18.88 14.46 -5.42
N HIS A 183 -18.43 15.45 -6.20
CA HIS A 183 -17.11 15.42 -6.80
C HIS A 183 -15.98 15.55 -5.78
N SER A 184 -16.18 16.28 -4.67
CA SER A 184 -15.20 16.37 -3.58
C SER A 184 -15.05 15.06 -2.83
N LEU A 185 -16.14 14.31 -2.61
CA LEU A 185 -16.05 12.96 -2.04
C LEU A 185 -15.13 12.06 -2.88
N GLY A 186 -15.18 12.23 -4.20
CA GLY A 186 -14.38 11.46 -5.15
C GLY A 186 -12.87 11.76 -5.14
N THR A 187 -12.40 12.80 -4.43
CA THR A 187 -10.96 13.03 -4.22
C THR A 187 -10.40 12.19 -3.06
N TYR A 188 -11.29 11.61 -2.24
CA TYR A 188 -10.98 10.88 -1.01
C TYR A 188 -10.27 11.71 0.07
N ASP A 189 -10.24 13.04 -0.07
CA ASP A 189 -9.73 13.96 0.94
C ASP A 189 -10.88 14.55 1.76
N PHE A 190 -10.99 14.10 3.02
CA PHE A 190 -12.04 14.53 3.92
C PHE A 190 -11.94 15.99 4.35
N ASP A 191 -10.75 16.60 4.33
CA ASP A 191 -10.58 17.99 4.71
C ASP A 191 -11.15 18.90 3.62
N LEU A 192 -10.89 18.58 2.35
CA LEU A 192 -11.53 19.23 1.21
C LEU A 192 -13.05 19.05 1.21
N VAL A 193 -13.54 17.84 1.48
CA VAL A 193 -14.99 17.55 1.53
C VAL A 193 -15.68 18.40 2.61
N LEU A 194 -15.07 18.52 3.79
CA LEU A 194 -15.60 19.35 4.87
C LEU A 194 -15.60 20.82 4.48
N MET A 195 -14.52 21.32 3.87
CA MET A 195 -14.45 22.69 3.39
C MET A 195 -15.56 22.99 2.37
N VAL A 196 -15.77 22.10 1.39
CA VAL A 196 -16.84 22.26 0.39
C VAL A 196 -18.21 22.28 1.08
N ALA A 197 -18.49 21.34 1.97
CA ALA A 197 -19.77 21.25 2.66
C ALA A 197 -20.08 22.47 3.53
N GLU A 198 -19.08 22.99 4.26
CA GLU A 198 -19.22 24.18 5.09
C GLU A 198 -19.45 25.44 4.26
N LYS A 199 -18.66 25.63 3.19
CA LYS A 199 -18.78 26.80 2.31
C LYS A 199 -20.05 26.77 1.45
N SER A 200 -20.57 25.58 1.16
CA SER A 200 -21.80 25.40 0.40
C SER A 200 -23.08 25.44 1.23
N GLN A 201 -22.99 25.67 2.55
CA GLN A 201 -24.11 25.68 3.49
C GLN A 201 -24.97 24.39 3.46
N LYS A 202 -24.34 23.24 3.21
CA LYS A 202 -25.03 21.94 3.26
C LYS A 202 -25.36 21.60 4.72
N ASP A 203 -26.50 20.95 4.98
CA ASP A 203 -26.88 20.62 6.36
C ASP A 203 -25.88 19.62 6.98
N PRO A 204 -25.21 19.96 8.10
CA PRO A 204 -24.31 19.04 8.81
C PRO A 204 -24.94 17.71 9.18
N LYS A 205 -26.26 17.65 9.39
CA LYS A 205 -26.96 16.40 9.70
C LYS A 205 -27.02 15.44 8.51
N GLU A 206 -26.91 15.94 7.28
CA GLU A 206 -26.93 15.10 6.08
C GLU A 206 -25.57 14.46 5.80
N TYR A 207 -24.48 15.22 5.94
CA TYR A 207 -23.15 14.73 5.56
C TYR A 207 -22.32 14.16 6.71
N LEU A 208 -22.41 14.70 7.94
CA LEU A 208 -21.55 14.25 9.05
C LEU A 208 -21.74 12.78 9.42
N PRO A 209 -22.97 12.22 9.49
CA PRO A 209 -23.14 10.80 9.79
C PRO A 209 -22.48 9.91 8.74
N PHE A 210 -22.59 10.28 7.46
CA PHE A 210 -21.97 9.57 6.35
C PHE A 210 -20.44 9.62 6.43
N LEU A 211 -19.84 10.81 6.60
CA LEU A 211 -18.39 10.97 6.74
C LEU A 211 -17.83 10.25 7.96
N ASN A 212 -18.52 10.30 9.10
CA ASN A 212 -18.11 9.59 10.32
C ASN A 212 -18.14 8.06 10.16
N THR A 213 -19.04 7.56 9.30
CA THR A 213 -19.09 6.13 8.97
C THR A 213 -17.92 5.77 8.06
N LEU A 214 -17.65 6.57 7.02
CA LEU A 214 -16.52 6.38 6.11
C LEU A 214 -15.17 6.41 6.83
N LYS A 215 -14.96 7.32 7.79
CA LYS A 215 -13.70 7.44 8.57
C LYS A 215 -13.37 6.19 9.39
N LYS A 216 -14.35 5.33 9.70
CA LYS A 216 -14.15 4.09 10.45
C LYS A 216 -13.79 2.89 9.56
N MET A 217 -13.92 3.03 8.24
CA MET A 217 -13.67 1.94 7.29
C MET A 217 -12.18 1.81 6.98
N GLU A 218 -11.76 0.60 6.58
CA GLU A 218 -10.43 0.37 5.99
C GLU A 218 -10.28 1.18 4.69
N THR A 219 -9.06 1.61 4.36
CA THR A 219 -8.80 2.58 3.28
C THR A 219 -9.32 2.15 1.91
N ASN A 220 -9.13 0.90 1.48
CA ASN A 220 -9.62 0.43 0.18
C ASN A 220 -11.14 0.27 0.20
N TYR A 221 -11.71 -0.26 1.28
CA TYR A 221 -13.15 -0.42 1.42
C TYR A 221 -13.89 0.94 1.54
N GLN A 222 -13.28 1.92 2.19
CA GLN A 222 -13.74 3.31 2.25
C GLN A 222 -13.87 3.89 0.83
N ARG A 223 -12.82 3.77 0.02
CA ARG A 223 -12.80 4.27 -1.36
C ARG A 223 -13.80 3.52 -2.24
N PHE A 224 -13.94 2.21 -2.08
CA PHE A 224 -15.00 1.43 -2.72
C PHE A 224 -16.40 1.98 -2.38
N THR A 225 -16.66 2.26 -1.11
CA THR A 225 -17.97 2.74 -0.65
C THR A 225 -18.28 4.13 -1.21
N ILE A 226 -17.28 5.01 -1.24
CA ILE A 226 -17.39 6.35 -1.86
C ILE A 226 -17.69 6.21 -3.35
N ASP A 227 -16.88 5.45 -4.10
CA ASP A 227 -17.08 5.31 -5.54
C ASP A 227 -18.40 4.61 -5.89
N LYS A 228 -18.86 3.67 -5.06
CA LYS A 228 -20.19 3.05 -5.19
C LYS A 228 -21.30 4.08 -4.97
N TYR A 229 -21.19 4.92 -3.94
CA TYR A 229 -22.13 6.01 -3.67
C TYR A 229 -22.19 6.99 -4.85
N LEU A 230 -21.04 7.35 -5.41
CA LEU A 230 -20.90 8.22 -6.57
C LEU A 230 -21.21 7.54 -7.92
N LYS A 231 -21.66 6.28 -7.90
CA LYS A 231 -21.97 5.45 -9.09
C LYS A 231 -20.78 5.24 -10.05
N ARG A 232 -19.55 5.37 -9.56
CA ARG A 232 -18.28 5.11 -10.28
C ARG A 232 -17.89 3.64 -10.16
N TYR A 233 -18.75 2.74 -10.66
CA TYR A 233 -18.64 1.30 -10.43
C TYR A 233 -17.30 0.70 -10.86
N GLU A 234 -16.72 1.16 -11.97
CA GLU A 234 -15.41 0.69 -12.46
C GLU A 234 -14.27 0.98 -11.45
N LYS A 235 -14.19 2.22 -10.93
CA LYS A 235 -13.23 2.59 -9.88
C LYS A 235 -13.51 1.84 -8.58
N ALA A 236 -14.79 1.69 -8.22
CA ALA A 236 -15.21 0.97 -7.01
C ALA A 236 -14.69 -0.49 -7.01
N ILE A 237 -14.88 -1.23 -8.11
CA ILE A 237 -14.39 -2.61 -8.25
C ILE A 237 -12.86 -2.65 -8.14
N GLY A 238 -12.17 -1.66 -8.70
CA GLY A 238 -10.72 -1.51 -8.59
C GLY A 238 -10.21 -1.38 -7.16
N HIS A 239 -10.96 -0.72 -6.26
CA HIS A 239 -10.61 -0.67 -4.83
C HIS A 239 -11.03 -1.94 -4.10
N LEU A 240 -12.20 -2.51 -4.42
CA LEU A 240 -12.70 -3.74 -3.80
C LEU A 240 -11.76 -4.94 -4.05
N SER A 241 -11.23 -5.06 -5.27
CA SER A 241 -10.24 -6.11 -5.60
C SER A 241 -8.96 -6.04 -4.76
N LYS A 242 -8.58 -4.86 -4.29
CA LYS A 242 -7.42 -4.68 -3.40
C LYS A 242 -7.71 -5.12 -1.98
N CYS A 243 -8.98 -5.15 -1.56
CA CYS A 243 -9.39 -5.74 -0.29
C CYS A 243 -9.11 -7.26 -0.26
N GLY A 244 -9.16 -7.94 -1.42
CA GLY A 244 -8.88 -9.39 -1.55
C GLY A 244 -7.44 -9.82 -1.19
N LYS A 245 -6.47 -8.89 -1.16
CA LYS A 245 -5.09 -9.16 -0.70
C LYS A 245 -5.00 -9.58 0.77
N LEU A 246 -6.09 -9.46 1.54
CA LEU A 246 -6.17 -9.94 2.92
C LEU A 246 -6.12 -11.47 2.99
N VAL A 247 -6.78 -12.18 2.06
CA VAL A 247 -6.77 -13.64 1.99
C VAL A 247 -5.36 -14.16 1.66
N GLU A 248 -4.69 -13.54 0.67
CA GLU A 248 -3.29 -13.86 0.32
C GLU A 248 -2.30 -13.61 1.48
N GLN A 249 -2.63 -12.71 2.40
CA GLN A 249 -1.84 -12.39 3.60
C GLN A 249 -2.20 -13.24 4.83
N ARG A 250 -3.08 -14.25 4.68
CA ARG A 250 -3.64 -15.07 5.78
C ARG A 250 -4.38 -14.26 6.85
N LYS A 251 -4.92 -13.10 6.49
CA LYS A 251 -5.74 -12.27 7.38
C LYS A 251 -7.22 -12.60 7.17
N TYR A 252 -7.59 -13.83 7.51
CA TYR A 252 -8.93 -14.38 7.23
C TYR A 252 -10.03 -13.65 8.02
N SER A 253 -9.77 -13.24 9.26
CA SER A 253 -10.74 -12.52 10.10
C SER A 253 -11.08 -11.12 9.55
N ASP A 254 -10.08 -10.40 9.04
CA ASP A 254 -10.26 -9.09 8.40
C ASP A 254 -11.04 -9.24 7.09
N ALA A 255 -10.71 -10.26 6.28
CA ALA A 255 -11.40 -10.53 5.02
C ALA A 255 -12.87 -10.91 5.24
N ALA A 256 -13.14 -11.77 6.23
CA ALA A 256 -14.50 -12.16 6.60
C ALA A 256 -15.32 -10.97 7.12
N THR A 257 -14.72 -10.06 7.88
CA THR A 257 -15.37 -8.81 8.31
C THR A 257 -15.79 -7.97 7.11
N VAL A 258 -14.95 -7.92 6.06
CA VAL A 258 -15.25 -7.19 4.83
C VAL A 258 -16.36 -7.86 4.00
N LEU A 259 -16.50 -9.17 4.07
CA LEU A 259 -17.62 -9.85 3.41
C LEU A 259 -18.92 -9.70 4.21
N GLU A 260 -18.89 -9.91 5.53
CA GLU A 260 -20.06 -9.83 6.41
C GLU A 260 -20.67 -8.42 6.43
N GLN A 261 -19.87 -7.40 6.77
CA GLN A 261 -20.40 -6.06 7.09
C GLN A 261 -20.87 -5.28 5.86
N TYR A 262 -20.45 -5.72 4.68
CA TYR A 262 -20.11 -4.78 3.62
C TYR A 262 -20.49 -5.35 2.24
N ALA A 263 -20.09 -6.59 1.94
CA ALA A 263 -20.66 -7.34 0.81
C ALA A 263 -22.02 -7.97 1.15
N GLN A 264 -22.36 -8.09 2.43
CA GLN A 264 -23.52 -8.85 2.95
C GLN A 264 -23.50 -10.32 2.52
N ASP A 265 -22.33 -10.84 2.15
CA ASP A 265 -22.11 -12.23 1.78
C ASP A 265 -21.59 -12.99 3.00
N TYR A 266 -22.53 -13.33 3.89
CA TYR A 266 -22.20 -13.99 5.15
C TYR A 266 -21.82 -15.46 4.96
N GLU A 267 -22.20 -16.10 3.85
CA GLU A 267 -21.88 -17.51 3.59
C GLU A 267 -20.40 -17.63 3.23
N GLU A 268 -19.91 -16.78 2.32
CA GLU A 268 -18.49 -16.71 1.99
C GLU A 268 -17.65 -16.21 3.18
N ALA A 269 -18.18 -15.29 3.99
CA ALA A 269 -17.51 -14.85 5.23
C ALA A 269 -17.31 -16.01 6.21
N VAL A 270 -18.30 -16.89 6.37
CA VAL A 270 -18.19 -18.08 7.23
C VAL A 270 -17.14 -19.04 6.68
N LEU A 271 -17.11 -19.29 5.37
CA LEU A 271 -16.10 -20.17 4.75
C LEU A 271 -14.68 -19.66 4.95
N LEU A 272 -14.44 -18.35 4.80
CA LEU A 272 -13.13 -17.75 5.08
C LEU A 272 -12.72 -17.86 6.56
N LEU A 273 -13.65 -17.69 7.50
CA LEU A 273 -13.36 -17.88 8.93
C LEU A 273 -13.00 -19.34 9.24
N LEU A 274 -13.66 -20.30 8.60
CA LEU A 274 -13.33 -21.72 8.74
C LEU A 274 -11.95 -22.04 8.18
N GLU A 275 -11.55 -21.44 7.05
CA GLU A 275 -10.20 -21.56 6.50
C GLU A 275 -9.13 -20.98 7.44
N GLY A 276 -9.47 -19.89 8.13
CA GLY A 276 -8.63 -19.27 9.16
C GLY A 276 -8.65 -19.94 10.54
N ALA A 277 -9.39 -21.04 10.72
CA ALA A 277 -9.62 -21.71 12.00
C ALA A 277 -10.26 -20.83 13.11
N GLU A 278 -11.02 -19.80 12.72
CA GLU A 278 -11.75 -18.89 13.61
C GLU A 278 -13.15 -19.42 13.92
N TRP A 279 -13.21 -20.54 14.64
CA TRP A 279 -14.43 -21.34 14.83
C TRP A 279 -15.56 -20.60 15.57
N GLU A 280 -15.22 -19.85 16.62
CA GLU A 280 -16.20 -19.16 17.47
C GLU A 280 -16.90 -18.04 16.71
N GLU A 281 -16.14 -17.30 15.89
CA GLU A 281 -16.68 -16.22 15.08
C GLU A 281 -17.51 -16.75 13.91
N ALA A 282 -17.07 -17.84 13.26
CA ALA A 282 -17.86 -18.53 12.25
C ALA A 282 -19.22 -18.97 12.81
N LEU A 283 -19.23 -19.53 14.03
CA LEU A 283 -20.47 -19.91 14.73
C LEU A 283 -21.34 -18.70 15.05
N ARG A 284 -20.74 -17.61 15.56
CA ARG A 284 -21.47 -16.36 15.84
C ARG A 284 -22.21 -15.87 14.59
N LEU A 285 -21.59 -15.90 13.41
CA LEU A 285 -22.23 -15.51 12.16
C LEU A 285 -23.40 -16.43 11.79
N VAL A 286 -23.20 -17.74 11.87
CA VAL A 286 -24.23 -18.72 11.56
C VAL A 286 -25.49 -18.53 12.42
N TYR A 287 -25.32 -18.34 13.73
CA TYR A 287 -26.45 -18.05 14.63
C TYR A 287 -27.06 -16.68 14.38
N LYS A 288 -26.26 -15.65 14.09
CA LYS A 288 -26.74 -14.28 13.82
C LYS A 288 -27.63 -14.22 12.58
N TYR A 289 -27.34 -15.02 11.56
CA TYR A 289 -28.10 -15.03 10.29
C TYR A 289 -29.07 -16.21 10.17
N ASN A 290 -29.30 -16.97 11.25
CA ASN A 290 -30.21 -18.12 11.30
C ASN A 290 -29.95 -19.21 10.23
N ARG A 291 -28.69 -19.40 9.81
CA ARG A 291 -28.29 -20.39 8.78
C ARG A 291 -27.73 -21.66 9.41
N LEU A 292 -28.53 -22.30 10.26
CA LEU A 292 -28.13 -23.50 11.01
C LEU A 292 -27.78 -24.69 10.09
N ASP A 293 -28.23 -24.67 8.84
CA ASP A 293 -27.84 -25.61 7.80
C ASP A 293 -26.31 -25.69 7.61
N ILE A 294 -25.62 -24.55 7.72
CA ILE A 294 -24.16 -24.44 7.52
C ILE A 294 -23.38 -25.23 8.58
N ILE A 295 -23.98 -25.47 9.75
CA ILE A 295 -23.35 -26.24 10.83
C ILE A 295 -23.05 -27.67 10.38
N GLU A 296 -24.02 -28.33 9.76
CA GLU A 296 -23.88 -29.70 9.28
C GLU A 296 -23.10 -29.77 7.96
N THR A 297 -23.29 -28.80 7.06
CA THR A 297 -22.70 -28.85 5.71
C THR A 297 -21.23 -28.45 5.68
N ASN A 298 -20.80 -27.51 6.53
CA ASN A 298 -19.45 -26.92 6.47
C ASN A 298 -18.73 -26.96 7.81
N ILE A 299 -19.35 -26.51 8.92
CA ILE A 299 -18.63 -26.38 10.21
C ILE A 299 -18.15 -27.73 10.73
N LYS A 300 -19.06 -28.70 10.90
CA LYS A 300 -18.70 -30.03 11.41
C LYS A 300 -17.66 -30.75 10.53
N PRO A 301 -17.81 -30.79 9.19
CA PRO A 301 -16.77 -31.33 8.30
C PRO A 301 -15.42 -30.63 8.47
N SER A 302 -15.38 -29.30 8.49
CA SER A 302 -14.14 -28.53 8.63
C SER A 302 -13.43 -28.77 9.97
N ILE A 303 -14.19 -28.92 11.07
CA ILE A 303 -13.61 -29.26 12.39
C ILE A 303 -12.97 -30.65 12.37
N LEU A 304 -13.65 -31.64 11.80
CA LEU A 304 -13.13 -33.01 11.71
C LEU A 304 -11.92 -33.10 10.76
N GLU A 305 -11.92 -32.34 9.67
CA GLU A 305 -10.78 -32.22 8.77
C GLU A 305 -9.58 -31.55 9.47
N ALA A 306 -9.83 -30.44 10.18
CA ALA A 306 -8.80 -29.77 10.97
C ALA A 306 -8.21 -30.70 12.04
N GLN A 307 -9.03 -31.49 12.75
CA GLN A 307 -8.55 -32.46 13.73
C GLN A 307 -7.60 -33.49 13.09
N LYS A 308 -7.96 -34.06 11.92
CA LYS A 308 -7.10 -34.99 11.19
C LYS A 308 -5.78 -34.34 10.77
N ASN A 309 -5.85 -33.10 10.29
CA ASN A 309 -4.67 -32.33 9.89
C ASN A 309 -3.74 -32.06 11.08
N TYR A 310 -4.29 -31.70 12.24
CA TYR A 310 -3.52 -31.55 13.47
C TYR A 310 -2.90 -32.88 13.93
N MET A 311 -3.63 -33.99 13.90
CA MET A 311 -3.10 -35.32 14.24
C MET A 311 -1.91 -35.70 13.35
N ALA A 312 -2.07 -35.60 12.03
CA ALA A 312 -1.00 -35.89 11.08
C ALA A 312 0.20 -34.94 11.24
N PHE A 313 -0.05 -33.66 11.54
CA PHE A 313 0.99 -32.69 11.84
C PHE A 313 1.76 -33.08 13.11
N LEU A 314 1.07 -33.43 14.20
CA LEU A 314 1.71 -33.84 15.46
C LEU A 314 2.53 -35.12 15.30
N ASP A 315 2.03 -36.10 14.57
CA ASP A 315 2.79 -37.32 14.26
C ASP A 315 4.08 -37.02 13.47
N SER A 316 3.98 -36.14 12.47
CA SER A 316 5.13 -35.67 11.68
C SER A 316 6.15 -34.91 12.55
N GLN A 317 5.68 -34.00 13.41
CA GLN A 317 6.52 -33.26 14.36
C GLN A 317 7.22 -34.23 15.34
N ARG A 318 6.48 -35.18 15.91
CA ARG A 318 7.00 -36.17 16.86
C ARG A 318 8.05 -37.08 16.21
N ALA A 319 7.79 -37.56 14.99
CA ALA A 319 8.72 -38.39 14.24
C ALA A 319 10.00 -37.61 13.89
N THR A 320 9.84 -36.38 13.41
CA THR A 320 10.95 -35.48 13.05
C THR A 320 11.80 -35.13 14.27
N PHE A 321 11.17 -34.77 15.39
CA PHE A 321 11.84 -34.51 16.66
C PHE A 321 12.62 -35.74 17.14
N SER A 322 11.99 -36.91 17.15
CA SER A 322 12.63 -38.17 17.57
C SER A 322 13.83 -38.54 16.69
N ARG A 323 13.74 -38.34 15.38
CA ARG A 323 14.84 -38.56 14.43
C ARG A 323 16.00 -37.60 14.70
N HIS A 324 15.72 -36.30 14.85
CA HIS A 324 16.74 -35.30 15.13
C HIS A 324 17.40 -35.52 16.49
N LYS A 325 16.63 -35.87 17.52
CA LYS A 325 17.15 -36.25 18.84
C LYS A 325 18.09 -37.45 18.75
N LYS A 326 17.67 -38.55 18.11
CA LYS A 326 18.53 -39.74 17.93
C LYS A 326 19.80 -39.41 17.17
N ARG A 327 19.71 -38.63 16.10
CA ARG A 327 20.88 -38.22 15.31
C ARG A 327 21.83 -37.34 16.11
N LEU A 328 21.30 -36.41 16.90
CA LEU A 328 22.10 -35.55 17.76
C LEU A 328 22.92 -36.36 18.77
N LEU A 329 22.32 -37.38 19.38
CA LEU A 329 23.03 -38.27 20.31
C LEU A 329 24.18 -39.02 19.62
N VAL A 330 23.94 -39.57 18.42
CA VAL A 330 24.99 -40.24 17.63
C VAL A 330 26.13 -39.29 17.25
N VAL A 331 25.80 -38.05 16.83
CA VAL A 331 26.81 -37.04 16.48
C VAL A 331 27.66 -36.65 17.71
N ARG A 332 27.06 -36.60 18.90
CA ARG A 332 27.78 -36.35 20.16
C ARG A 332 28.72 -37.50 20.51
N GLU A 333 28.25 -38.73 20.41
CA GLU A 333 29.06 -39.93 20.67
C GLU A 333 30.26 -40.01 19.69
N LEU A 334 30.03 -39.77 18.39
CA LEU A 334 31.11 -39.73 17.39
C LEU A 334 32.13 -38.62 17.67
N LYS A 335 31.69 -37.47 18.18
CA LYS A 335 32.59 -36.38 18.57
C LYS A 335 33.41 -36.73 19.81
N GLU A 336 32.80 -37.38 20.79
CA GLU A 336 33.48 -37.82 22.02
C GLU A 336 34.52 -38.90 21.72
N GLN A 337 34.18 -39.88 20.87
CA GLN A 337 35.12 -40.90 20.39
C GLN A 337 36.29 -40.29 19.62
N ALA A 338 36.04 -39.30 18.76
CA ALA A 338 37.10 -38.57 18.05
C ALA A 338 38.00 -37.75 18.98
N GLN A 339 37.47 -37.22 20.09
CA GLN A 339 38.25 -36.53 21.12
C GLN A 339 39.09 -37.49 21.96
N GLN A 340 38.58 -38.67 22.31
CA GLN A 340 39.32 -39.69 23.07
C GLN A 340 40.49 -40.26 22.27
N VAL A 341 40.33 -40.51 20.97
CA VAL A 341 41.41 -40.95 20.08
C VAL A 341 42.55 -39.90 20.00
N HIS A 342 42.24 -38.62 20.20
CA HIS A 342 43.22 -37.54 20.18
C HIS A 342 43.96 -37.36 21.52
N LEU A 343 43.44 -37.94 22.62
CA LEU A 343 44.05 -37.89 23.96
C LEU A 343 44.99 -39.07 24.24
N ASP A 344 44.82 -40.21 23.56
CA ASP A 344 45.68 -41.39 23.73
C ASP A 344 47.03 -41.29 22.98
N ASP A 345 47.21 -40.30 22.10
CA ASP A 345 48.45 -40.09 21.31
C ASP A 345 49.41 -39.03 21.90
N GLU A 346 49.12 -38.46 23.08
CA GLU A 346 50.04 -37.55 23.77
C GLU A 346 51.16 -38.30 24.53
N VAL A 347 52.19 -38.74 23.79
CA VAL A 347 53.53 -38.95 24.35
C VAL A 347 54.25 -37.59 24.43
N PRO A 348 54.84 -37.20 25.58
CA PRO A 348 55.43 -35.89 25.74
C PRO A 348 56.80 -35.81 25.03
N HIS A 349 56.82 -35.39 23.77
CA HIS A 349 58.01 -34.82 23.14
C HIS A 349 57.65 -33.54 22.38
N GLY A 350 58.46 -32.51 22.60
CA GLY A 350 58.18 -31.14 22.22
C GLY A 350 58.25 -30.84 20.74
N GLN A 351 57.69 -29.66 20.45
CA GLN A 351 57.82 -28.83 19.26
C GLN A 351 57.05 -29.24 17.98
N GLU A 352 56.07 -28.37 17.72
CA GLU A 352 55.66 -27.87 16.39
C GLU A 352 54.91 -28.84 15.47
N SER A 353 53.60 -28.90 15.65
CA SER A 353 52.68 -29.12 14.52
C SER A 353 51.36 -28.36 14.72
N ASP A 354 51.47 -27.06 14.92
CA ASP A 354 50.45 -26.13 14.44
C ASP A 354 50.79 -25.82 12.98
N LEU A 355 49.91 -26.14 12.04
CA LEU A 355 49.48 -25.22 10.98
C LEU A 355 48.41 -25.85 10.07
N PHE A 356 47.15 -25.58 10.42
CA PHE A 356 46.12 -25.07 9.51
C PHE A 356 45.94 -25.76 8.14
N SER A 357 44.93 -26.63 8.03
CA SER A 357 44.26 -26.98 6.76
C SER A 357 43.14 -25.98 6.40
N GLU A 358 43.36 -24.69 6.59
CA GLU A 358 42.53 -23.63 6.03
C GLU A 358 43.38 -22.65 5.22
N THR A 359 43.50 -22.89 3.93
CA THR A 359 43.61 -21.79 2.96
C THR A 359 42.96 -22.23 1.66
N SER A 360 41.78 -21.68 1.43
CA SER A 360 41.25 -21.53 0.09
C SER A 360 42.30 -20.83 -0.77
N SER A 361 42.56 -21.42 -1.93
CA SER A 361 43.46 -20.92 -2.97
C SER A 361 43.19 -19.44 -3.29
N VAL A 362 44.05 -18.55 -2.80
CA VAL A 362 44.25 -17.22 -3.35
C VAL A 362 45.61 -17.24 -4.05
N MET A 363 45.59 -17.41 -5.39
CA MET A 363 46.76 -17.23 -6.23
C MET A 363 47.33 -15.82 -5.99
N SER A 364 48.55 -15.76 -5.50
CA SER A 364 49.41 -14.59 -5.60
C SER A 364 49.98 -14.55 -7.01
N GLY A 365 49.45 -13.67 -7.87
CA GLY A 365 50.05 -13.31 -9.14
C GLY A 365 50.72 -11.95 -8.97
N SER A 366 52.05 -11.93 -8.95
CA SER A 366 52.84 -10.71 -8.87
C SER A 366 52.97 -10.01 -10.24
N ASP A 367 53.08 -8.68 -10.13
CA ASP A 367 53.79 -7.74 -10.99
C ASP A 367 53.09 -6.97 -12.13
N MET A 368 52.86 -5.70 -11.78
CA MET A 368 53.36 -4.49 -12.45
C MET A 368 52.45 -3.66 -13.39
N SER A 369 52.41 -2.37 -13.01
CA SER A 369 52.10 -1.16 -13.78
C SER A 369 50.65 -0.70 -13.95
N GLY A 370 50.47 0.63 -13.88
CA GLY A 370 49.40 1.33 -14.59
C GLY A 370 48.20 1.79 -13.76
N ARG A 371 48.37 2.92 -13.05
CA ARG A 371 47.53 4.14 -13.07
C ARG A 371 46.02 4.03 -13.48
N TYR A 372 45.20 4.85 -12.79
CA TYR A 372 43.82 5.35 -13.06
C TYR A 372 42.57 4.43 -13.02
N SER A 373 41.79 4.66 -11.94
CA SER A 373 40.35 4.97 -11.89
C SER A 373 39.23 3.93 -12.10
N HIS A 374 38.29 3.99 -11.14
CA HIS A 374 36.86 3.63 -11.14
C HIS A 374 36.39 2.25 -10.65
N SER A 375 35.52 2.32 -9.63
CA SER A 375 34.35 1.46 -9.37
C SER A 375 34.54 0.18 -8.53
N ASN A 376 34.63 0.35 -7.21
CA ASN A 376 34.68 -0.74 -6.23
C ASN A 376 33.28 -1.20 -5.73
N SER A 377 32.35 -1.53 -6.65
CA SER A 377 31.01 -2.04 -6.28
C SER A 377 30.87 -3.58 -6.37
N ARG A 378 31.88 -4.30 -6.88
CA ARG A 378 31.79 -5.76 -7.14
C ARG A 378 32.35 -6.64 -6.02
N ILE A 379 33.10 -6.09 -5.08
CA ILE A 379 33.78 -6.85 -4.01
C ILE A 379 32.83 -7.11 -2.82
N SER A 380 31.95 -6.17 -2.46
CA SER A 380 30.98 -6.33 -1.37
C SER A 380 29.88 -7.36 -1.67
N ALA A 381 29.49 -7.53 -2.94
CA ALA A 381 28.49 -8.51 -3.37
C ALA A 381 28.97 -9.97 -3.29
N ARG A 382 30.30 -10.21 -3.36
CA ARG A 382 30.89 -11.54 -3.16
C ARG A 382 30.94 -11.92 -1.68
N SER A 383 31.22 -10.95 -0.80
CA SER A 383 31.17 -11.13 0.66
C SER A 383 29.74 -11.43 1.14
N SER A 384 28.72 -10.71 0.66
CA SER A 384 27.32 -10.99 1.04
C SER A 384 26.80 -12.32 0.50
N LYS A 385 27.18 -12.72 -0.72
CA LYS A 385 26.85 -14.04 -1.28
C LYS A 385 27.57 -15.18 -0.55
N ASN A 386 28.84 -15.00 -0.20
CA ASN A 386 29.59 -15.98 0.59
C ASN A 386 29.09 -16.06 2.04
N ARG A 387 28.71 -14.94 2.66
CA ARG A 387 28.05 -14.91 3.97
C ARG A 387 26.72 -15.64 3.92
N ARG A 388 25.85 -15.35 2.94
CA ARG A 388 24.59 -16.11 2.74
C ARG A 388 24.84 -17.60 2.47
N LYS A 389 25.91 -17.95 1.75
CA LYS A 389 26.28 -19.36 1.51
C LYS A 389 26.84 -20.04 2.77
N ALA A 390 27.55 -19.32 3.63
CA ALA A 390 28.05 -19.79 4.92
C ALA A 390 26.90 -19.94 5.94
N GLU A 391 26.00 -18.97 6.04
CA GLU A 391 24.76 -19.04 6.84
C GLU A 391 23.90 -20.24 6.41
N ARG A 392 23.69 -20.44 5.09
CA ARG A 392 22.96 -21.63 4.58
C ARG A 392 23.64 -22.95 4.91
N LYS A 393 24.97 -22.98 5.06
CA LYS A 393 25.71 -24.17 5.49
C LYS A 393 25.63 -24.40 7.00
N LYS A 394 25.44 -23.33 7.79
CA LYS A 394 25.25 -23.39 9.24
C LYS A 394 23.96 -24.13 9.61
N HIS A 395 22.88 -23.91 8.85
CA HIS A 395 21.60 -24.61 9.01
C HIS A 395 21.50 -25.94 8.24
N SER A 396 22.61 -26.46 7.73
CA SER A 396 22.57 -27.68 6.91
C SER A 396 22.50 -28.93 7.77
N LEU A 397 21.36 -29.63 7.71
CA LEU A 397 21.12 -30.93 8.36
C LEU A 397 21.75 -32.11 7.60
N LYS A 398 22.77 -31.88 6.77
CA LYS A 398 23.41 -32.93 5.98
C LYS A 398 24.32 -33.76 6.87
N GLU A 399 24.14 -35.08 6.84
CA GLU A 399 24.93 -36.04 7.62
C GLU A 399 26.43 -35.90 7.34
N GLY A 400 27.23 -35.75 8.41
CA GLY A 400 28.68 -35.61 8.36
C GLY A 400 29.18 -34.17 8.17
N HIS A 401 28.30 -33.16 8.23
CA HIS A 401 28.71 -31.76 8.14
C HIS A 401 29.32 -31.27 9.47
N PRO A 402 30.41 -30.46 9.48
CA PRO A 402 31.09 -30.04 10.72
C PRO A 402 30.18 -29.31 11.74
N LEU A 403 29.17 -28.59 11.24
CA LEU A 403 28.20 -27.84 12.04
C LEU A 403 26.86 -28.57 12.25
N GLU A 404 26.76 -29.86 11.89
CA GLU A 404 25.54 -30.67 11.99
C GLU A 404 24.93 -30.64 13.41
N ASN A 405 25.76 -30.66 14.45
CA ASN A 405 25.33 -30.57 15.85
C ASN A 405 24.56 -29.28 16.17
N LEU A 406 25.02 -28.13 15.63
CA LEU A 406 24.37 -26.83 15.86
C LEU A 406 23.07 -26.73 15.06
N ALA A 407 23.07 -27.18 13.80
CA ALA A 407 21.87 -27.21 12.96
C ALA A 407 20.76 -28.08 13.57
N LEU A 408 21.12 -29.23 14.17
CA LEU A 408 20.17 -30.11 14.85
C LEU A 408 19.62 -29.48 16.13
N LEU A 409 20.45 -28.79 16.91
CA LEU A 409 19.99 -28.07 18.11
C LEU A 409 19.02 -26.94 17.77
N GLU A 410 19.32 -26.17 16.73
CA GLU A 410 18.43 -25.11 16.23
C GLU A 410 17.11 -25.67 15.73
N ALA A 411 17.14 -26.71 14.88
CA ALA A 411 15.94 -27.37 14.40
C ALA A 411 15.08 -27.94 15.55
N LEU A 412 15.71 -28.56 16.56
CA LEU A 412 15.00 -29.06 17.75
C LEU A 412 14.38 -27.91 18.57
N SER A 413 15.10 -26.78 18.72
CA SER A 413 14.58 -25.60 19.41
C SER A 413 13.39 -24.99 18.67
N GLU A 414 13.46 -24.87 17.35
CA GLU A 414 12.36 -24.39 16.50
C GLU A 414 11.13 -25.30 16.58
N LEU A 415 11.30 -26.63 16.57
CA LEU A 415 10.20 -27.58 16.72
C LEU A 415 9.49 -27.44 18.08
N VAL A 416 10.26 -27.27 19.16
CA VAL A 416 9.69 -27.07 20.51
C VAL A 416 8.94 -25.74 20.58
N GLN A 417 9.53 -24.65 20.09
CA GLN A 417 8.87 -23.33 20.10
C GLN A 417 7.63 -23.29 19.20
N GLY A 418 7.67 -23.96 18.04
CA GLY A 418 6.54 -24.09 17.14
C GLY A 418 5.38 -24.84 17.81
N THR A 419 5.68 -25.98 18.44
CA THR A 419 4.69 -26.79 19.17
C THR A 419 4.08 -26.03 20.35
N GLU A 420 4.86 -25.20 21.03
CA GLU A 420 4.37 -24.36 22.14
C GLU A 420 3.35 -23.30 21.67
N LYS A 421 3.54 -22.70 20.49
CA LYS A 421 2.62 -21.71 19.92
C LYS A 421 1.26 -22.31 19.57
N LEU A 422 1.20 -23.62 19.28
CA LEU A 422 -0.03 -24.32 18.94
C LEU A 422 -0.96 -24.56 20.15
N LYS A 423 -0.52 -24.28 21.38
CA LYS A 423 -1.33 -24.47 22.59
C LYS A 423 -2.66 -23.71 22.52
N ASP A 424 -2.64 -22.46 22.03
CA ASP A 424 -3.84 -21.66 21.92
C ASP A 424 -4.75 -22.21 20.82
N GLU A 425 -4.23 -22.51 19.64
CA GLU A 425 -5.00 -23.09 18.52
C GLU A 425 -5.67 -24.43 18.91
N ILE A 426 -4.92 -25.32 19.58
CA ILE A 426 -5.43 -26.62 20.05
C ILE A 426 -6.52 -26.43 21.11
N ARG A 427 -6.38 -25.46 22.01
CA ARG A 427 -7.43 -25.15 22.98
C ARG A 427 -8.72 -24.72 22.28
N HIS A 428 -8.65 -23.88 21.24
CA HIS A 428 -9.84 -23.42 20.52
C HIS A 428 -10.54 -24.58 19.79
N ILE A 429 -9.80 -25.44 19.08
CA ILE A 429 -10.42 -26.59 18.40
C ILE A 429 -11.00 -27.61 19.39
N LEU A 430 -10.35 -27.86 20.53
CA LEU A 430 -10.88 -28.78 21.55
C LEU A 430 -12.22 -28.28 22.14
N LYS A 431 -12.39 -26.96 22.32
CA LYS A 431 -13.66 -26.37 22.78
C LYS A 431 -14.79 -26.66 21.79
N VAL A 432 -14.54 -26.51 20.49
CA VAL A 432 -15.57 -26.74 19.47
C VAL A 432 -15.81 -28.22 19.19
N LEU A 433 -14.79 -29.08 19.30
CA LEU A 433 -14.96 -30.53 19.26
C LEU A 433 -15.90 -31.00 20.38
N PHE A 434 -15.68 -30.53 21.62
CA PHE A 434 -16.57 -30.81 22.74
C PHE A 434 -17.99 -30.25 22.52
N LEU A 435 -18.10 -29.01 22.02
CA LEU A 435 -19.40 -28.37 21.75
C LEU A 435 -20.26 -29.17 20.77
N PHE A 436 -19.65 -29.86 19.80
CA PHE A 436 -20.34 -30.68 18.80
C PHE A 436 -20.36 -32.18 19.12
N GLU A 437 -20.11 -32.56 20.37
CA GLU A 437 -20.16 -33.96 20.84
C GLU A 437 -19.13 -34.89 20.16
N PHE A 438 -18.05 -34.32 19.61
CA PHE A 438 -16.91 -35.06 19.04
C PHE A 438 -15.88 -35.40 20.12
N ASP A 439 -16.36 -36.02 21.21
CA ASP A 439 -15.57 -36.27 22.43
C ASP A 439 -14.41 -37.24 22.19
N GLU A 440 -14.59 -38.24 21.34
CA GLU A 440 -13.55 -39.22 21.01
C GLU A 440 -12.37 -38.55 20.29
N GLN A 441 -12.67 -37.75 19.27
CA GLN A 441 -11.70 -37.00 18.49
C GLN A 441 -11.01 -35.93 19.35
N GLY A 442 -11.75 -35.28 20.25
CA GLY A 442 -11.22 -34.35 21.24
C GLY A 442 -10.24 -35.00 22.21
N ARG A 443 -10.60 -36.17 22.78
CA ARG A 443 -9.71 -36.95 23.66
C ARG A 443 -8.45 -37.42 22.95
N GLU A 444 -8.60 -37.91 21.72
CA GLU A 444 -7.47 -38.34 20.90
C GLU A 444 -6.48 -37.21 20.65
N LEU A 445 -6.96 -36.05 20.20
CA LEU A 445 -6.13 -34.87 19.93
C LEU A 445 -5.47 -34.33 21.21
N GLN A 446 -6.22 -34.23 22.31
CA GLN A 446 -5.70 -33.77 23.60
C GLN A 446 -4.57 -34.68 24.10
N LYS A 447 -4.76 -36.00 24.01
CA LYS A 447 -3.75 -36.98 24.41
C LYS A 447 -2.53 -36.95 23.49
N ALA A 448 -2.71 -36.92 22.18
CA ALA A 448 -1.61 -36.87 21.23
C ALA A 448 -0.74 -35.61 21.40
N PHE A 449 -1.37 -34.46 21.63
CA PHE A 449 -0.64 -33.22 21.89
C PHE A 449 0.06 -33.23 23.26
N GLU A 450 -0.60 -33.77 24.30
CA GLU A 450 0.02 -33.96 25.60
C GLU A 450 1.25 -34.87 25.53
N ASP A 451 1.14 -36.04 24.90
CA ASP A 451 2.23 -36.99 24.75
C ASP A 451 3.41 -36.36 23.99
N THR A 452 3.12 -35.51 23.00
CA THR A 452 4.14 -34.79 22.22
C THR A 452 4.84 -33.74 23.06
N LEU A 453 4.10 -32.93 23.84
CA LEU A 453 4.69 -31.94 24.75
C LEU A 453 5.53 -32.61 25.84
N GLN A 454 5.03 -33.69 26.45
CA GLN A 454 5.77 -34.44 27.47
C GLN A 454 7.05 -35.06 26.91
N LEU A 455 7.01 -35.61 25.68
CA LEU A 455 8.19 -36.12 25.00
C LEU A 455 9.24 -35.03 24.79
N MET A 456 8.83 -33.86 24.31
CA MET A 456 9.71 -32.72 24.08
C MET A 456 10.32 -32.21 25.39
N GLU A 457 9.48 -32.03 26.42
CA GLU A 457 9.89 -31.54 27.72
C GLU A 457 10.84 -32.50 28.44
N GLY A 458 10.53 -33.79 28.46
CA GLY A 458 11.40 -34.83 29.02
C GLY A 458 12.72 -35.00 28.27
N SER A 459 12.76 -34.60 26.99
CA SER A 459 13.98 -34.62 26.18
C SER A 459 14.86 -33.38 26.37
N LEU A 460 14.35 -32.28 26.96
CA LEU A 460 15.13 -31.05 27.14
C LEU A 460 16.41 -31.27 27.96
N PRO A 461 16.40 -31.98 29.12
CA PRO A 461 17.61 -32.18 29.90
C PRO A 461 18.66 -33.06 29.19
N GLU A 462 18.22 -34.00 28.35
CA GLU A 462 19.11 -34.87 27.56
C GLU A 462 19.75 -34.11 26.39
N ILE A 463 19.01 -33.19 25.78
CA ILE A 463 19.47 -32.40 24.64
C ILE A 463 20.32 -31.21 25.10
N TRP A 464 19.91 -30.48 26.13
CA TRP A 464 20.62 -29.30 26.66
C TRP A 464 21.33 -29.63 27.98
N THR A 465 22.39 -30.43 27.90
CA THR A 465 23.25 -30.75 29.04
C THR A 465 24.27 -29.62 29.31
N LEU A 466 24.32 -29.13 30.55
CA LEU A 466 25.26 -28.08 31.00
C LEU A 466 26.75 -28.44 30.81
N ASN A 467 27.09 -29.73 30.71
CA ASN A 467 28.47 -30.19 30.60
C ASN A 467 29.18 -29.76 29.30
N HIS A 468 28.44 -29.38 28.25
CA HIS A 468 29.06 -28.83 27.03
C HIS A 468 29.22 -27.30 27.05
N GLN A 469 28.66 -26.59 28.04
CA GLN A 469 28.89 -25.15 28.21
C GLN A 469 30.21 -24.85 28.96
N GLN A 470 30.74 -25.78 29.76
CA GLN A 470 31.95 -25.54 30.57
C GLN A 470 33.27 -25.84 29.87
N ASN A 471 33.28 -26.52 28.72
CA ASN A 471 34.54 -26.75 27.97
C ASN A 471 35.02 -25.50 27.21
N SER A 472 34.31 -24.37 27.31
CA SER A 472 34.81 -23.06 26.92
C SER A 472 34.85 -22.14 28.14
N ALA A 473 36.06 -21.86 28.62
CA ALA A 473 36.43 -20.81 29.57
C ALA A 473 36.25 -21.10 31.07
N THR A 474 37.15 -21.90 31.64
CA THR A 474 37.85 -21.44 32.86
C THR A 474 39.23 -20.93 32.46
N PRO A 475 39.53 -19.62 32.61
CA PRO A 475 40.88 -19.13 32.38
C PRO A 475 41.78 -19.72 33.48
N VAL A 476 42.65 -20.65 33.10
CA VAL A 476 43.69 -21.16 34.00
C VAL A 476 44.72 -20.05 34.17
N LEU A 477 44.47 -19.16 35.13
CA LEU A 477 45.43 -18.18 35.65
C LEU A 477 45.79 -18.58 37.07
N GLY A 478 46.36 -19.78 37.21
CA GLY A 478 47.00 -20.22 38.44
C GLY A 478 48.50 -19.90 38.42
N PRO A 479 49.18 -19.87 39.58
CA PRO A 479 50.61 -19.55 39.70
C PRO A 479 51.56 -20.51 38.95
N ASN A 480 51.05 -21.63 38.41
CA ASN A 480 51.80 -22.61 37.61
C ASN A 480 51.54 -22.51 36.09
N SER A 481 50.90 -21.45 35.61
CA SER A 481 50.52 -21.31 34.19
C SER A 481 51.68 -20.79 33.34
N THR A 482 52.07 -21.53 32.32
CA THR A 482 53.17 -21.19 31.41
C THR A 482 52.75 -20.15 30.36
N ALA A 483 53.70 -19.39 29.80
CA ALA A 483 53.42 -18.35 28.80
C ALA A 483 52.61 -18.88 27.59
N ASN A 484 52.81 -20.15 27.21
CA ASN A 484 52.06 -20.78 26.13
C ASN A 484 50.59 -21.07 26.49
N SER A 485 50.26 -21.43 27.74
CA SER A 485 48.87 -21.64 28.16
C SER A 485 48.10 -20.32 28.29
N ILE A 486 48.79 -19.25 28.66
CA ILE A 486 48.24 -17.88 28.67
C ILE A 486 48.01 -17.38 27.23
N MET A 487 48.93 -17.67 26.30
CA MET A 487 48.78 -17.24 24.90
C MET A 487 47.72 -18.05 24.14
N ALA A 488 47.59 -19.36 24.42
CA ALA A 488 46.54 -20.21 23.87
C ALA A 488 45.13 -19.82 24.36
N SER A 489 44.97 -19.46 25.65
CA SER A 489 43.70 -18.96 26.18
C SER A 489 43.31 -17.58 25.60
N TYR A 490 44.29 -16.73 25.30
CA TYR A 490 44.08 -15.46 24.59
C TYR A 490 43.69 -15.65 23.11
N GLN A 491 44.20 -16.69 22.43
CA GLN A 491 43.81 -17.02 21.06
C GLN A 491 42.42 -17.69 20.99
N GLN A 492 42.05 -18.51 21.98
CA GLN A 492 40.69 -19.03 22.12
C GLN A 492 39.66 -17.92 22.43
N GLN A 493 40.03 -16.89 23.19
CA GLN A 493 39.15 -15.71 23.39
C GLN A 493 38.91 -14.89 22.11
N LYS A 494 39.84 -14.93 21.14
CA LYS A 494 39.64 -14.31 19.81
C LYS A 494 38.72 -15.12 18.89
N THR A 495 38.48 -16.40 19.19
CA THR A 495 37.43 -17.23 18.60
C THR A 495 36.22 -17.26 19.53
N SER A 496 35.74 -16.08 19.91
CA SER A 496 34.41 -15.98 20.53
C SER A 496 33.38 -16.43 19.50
N VAL A 497 32.77 -17.58 19.79
CA VAL A 497 31.55 -18.05 19.14
C VAL A 497 30.57 -16.86 19.11
N PRO A 498 30.01 -16.46 17.95
CA PRO A 498 29.14 -15.29 17.85
C PRO A 498 28.01 -15.39 18.88
N VAL A 499 27.61 -14.27 19.49
CA VAL A 499 26.57 -14.19 20.55
C VAL A 499 25.27 -14.94 20.18
N LEU A 500 24.93 -15.04 18.90
CA LEU A 500 23.80 -15.82 18.35
C LEU A 500 23.92 -17.34 18.56
N ASP A 501 25.14 -17.89 18.58
CA ASP A 501 25.36 -19.32 18.81
C ASP A 501 25.28 -19.70 20.29
N ALA A 502 25.45 -18.74 21.22
CA ALA A 502 25.29 -18.97 22.65
C ALA A 502 23.82 -19.19 23.07
N GLU A 503 22.87 -18.59 22.35
CA GLU A 503 21.42 -18.76 22.60
C GLU A 503 20.92 -20.16 22.24
N LEU A 504 21.54 -20.84 21.26
CA LEU A 504 21.17 -22.20 20.84
C LEU A 504 21.45 -23.26 21.92
N PHE A 505 22.36 -22.96 22.85
CA PHE A 505 22.66 -23.81 24.01
C PHE A 505 21.77 -23.51 25.22
N ILE A 506 20.83 -22.59 25.10
CA ILE A 506 19.81 -22.32 26.13
C ILE A 506 18.56 -23.12 25.75
N PRO A 507 18.00 -23.96 26.65
CA PRO A 507 16.80 -24.70 26.35
C PRO A 507 15.62 -23.75 26.08
N PRO A 508 14.78 -24.03 25.07
CA PRO A 508 13.59 -23.24 24.81
C PRO A 508 12.66 -23.21 26.03
N LYS A 509 12.12 -22.04 26.35
CA LYS A 509 11.22 -21.86 27.49
C LYS A 509 9.85 -22.47 27.19
N ILE A 510 9.50 -23.56 27.87
CA ILE A 510 8.15 -24.14 27.85
C ILE A 510 7.32 -23.46 28.94
N ASN A 511 6.22 -22.81 28.55
CA ASN A 511 5.34 -22.12 29.49
C ASN A 511 4.31 -23.11 30.06
N LYS A 512 4.57 -23.56 31.29
CA LYS A 512 3.68 -24.48 32.02
C LYS A 512 2.40 -23.82 32.55
N ARG A 513 2.30 -22.49 32.51
CA ARG A 513 1.16 -21.76 33.10
C ARG A 513 -0.03 -21.66 32.14
N THR A 514 0.19 -21.83 30.84
CA THR A 514 -0.86 -21.74 29.83
C THR A 514 -1.74 -23.00 29.88
N GLN A 515 -2.97 -22.85 30.40
CA GLN A 515 -3.95 -23.93 30.46
C GLN A 515 -4.61 -24.11 29.09
N TRP A 516 -4.20 -25.15 28.36
CA TRP A 516 -4.77 -25.51 27.06
C TRP A 516 -5.67 -26.75 27.10
N LYS A 517 -5.51 -27.60 28.13
CA LYS A 517 -6.34 -28.80 28.31
C LYS A 517 -7.75 -28.46 28.75
N LEU A 518 -8.71 -29.23 28.28
CA LEU A 518 -10.08 -29.22 28.75
C LEU A 518 -10.31 -30.35 29.75
N SER A 519 -10.64 -29.99 30.99
CA SER A 519 -10.99 -30.94 32.05
C SER A 519 -12.25 -31.76 31.74
N LEU A 520 -13.10 -31.26 30.84
CA LEU A 520 -14.32 -31.91 30.39
C LEU A 520 -14.06 -33.12 29.48
N LEU A 521 -12.87 -33.20 28.89
CA LEU A 521 -12.42 -34.32 28.05
C LEU A 521 -11.47 -35.27 28.82
N GLY A 522 -11.35 -35.08 30.14
CA GLY A 522 -10.43 -35.81 31.03
C GLY A 522 -10.89 -37.20 31.43
#